data_AF-A0A922YRX3-F1
#
_entry.id   AF-A0A922YRX3-F1
#
_cell.length_a   1.000
_cell.length_b   1.000
_cell.length_c   1.000
_cell.angle_alpha   90.00
_cell.angle_beta   90.00
_cell.angle_gamma   90.00
#
_symmetry.space_group_name_H-M   'P 1'
#
loop_
_entity.id
_entity.type
_entity.pdbx_description
1 polymer ?
#
loop_
_entity_poly.entity_id
_entity_poly.type
_entity_poly.pdbx_seq_one_letter_code
_entity_poly.pdbx_strand_id
1 'polypeptide(L)' 'MNPTSATPPTTGTPYGTLPSASPLPQRKPVSLPRLHEMRERGEKITMLTAYDATFAAVADAA' A
#
# COMPACT_ATOMS: atom_id res chain seq x y z
N MET A 1 -13.63 1.07 53.98
CA MET A 1 -13.02 0.31 52.86
C MET A 1 -13.75 0.69 51.58
N ASN A 2 -13.13 1.47 50.67
CA ASN A 2 -13.71 1.85 49.38
C ASN A 2 -13.04 1.01 48.27
N PRO A 3 -13.77 0.43 47.30
CA PRO A 3 -13.20 -0.48 46.31
C PRO A 3 -12.42 0.27 45.21
N THR A 4 -11.28 -0.30 44.85
CA THR A 4 -10.32 0.16 43.84
C THR A 4 -10.96 0.27 42.45
N SER A 5 -10.84 1.44 41.81
CA SER A 5 -11.18 1.63 40.39
C SER A 5 -10.07 1.03 39.52
N ALA A 6 -10.38 -0.02 38.75
CA ALA A 6 -9.46 -0.61 37.78
C ALA A 6 -9.52 0.18 36.45
N THR A 7 -8.37 0.72 36.03
CA THR A 7 -8.19 1.41 34.74
C THR A 7 -8.14 0.37 33.60
N PRO A 8 -8.88 0.55 32.49
CA PRO A 8 -8.80 -0.35 31.34
C PRO A 8 -7.45 -0.20 30.60
N PRO A 9 -6.89 -1.28 30.02
CA PRO A 9 -5.65 -1.20 29.25
C PRO A 9 -5.88 -0.46 27.93
N THR A 10 -5.20 0.67 27.76
CA THR A 10 -5.14 1.41 26.50
C THR A 10 -4.36 0.60 25.46
N THR A 11 -5.04 -0.21 24.65
CA THR A 11 -4.46 -0.86 23.47
C THR A 11 -4.37 0.14 22.31
N GLY A 12 -3.53 1.15 22.47
CA GLY A 12 -3.15 2.08 21.41
C GLY A 12 -1.65 2.03 21.20
N THR A 13 -1.19 1.78 19.98
CA THR A 13 0.23 1.81 19.66
C THR A 13 0.81 3.18 20.04
N PRO A 14 1.95 3.25 20.78
CA PRO A 14 2.46 4.48 21.38
C PRO A 14 2.94 5.54 20.37
N TYR A 15 2.92 5.21 19.08
CA TYR A 15 3.29 6.08 17.97
C TYR A 15 2.18 6.13 16.92
N GLY A 16 0.96 6.48 17.32
CA GLY A 16 -0.18 6.63 16.42
C GLY A 16 -0.68 5.32 15.81
N THR A 17 -1.92 5.32 15.30
CA THR A 17 -2.40 4.24 14.44
C THR A 17 -1.67 4.40 13.11
N LEU A 18 -0.96 3.37 12.65
CA LEU A 18 -0.48 3.34 11.27
C LEU A 18 -1.68 3.65 10.37
N PRO A 19 -1.57 4.58 9.40
CA PRO A 19 -2.64 4.77 8.43
C PRO A 19 -2.98 3.41 7.84
N SER A 20 -4.28 3.17 7.61
CA SER A 20 -4.76 1.95 6.96
C SER A 20 -3.88 1.66 5.76
N ALA A 21 -3.30 0.46 5.71
CA ALA A 21 -2.41 0.07 4.63
C ALA A 21 -3.04 0.43 3.29
N SER A 22 -2.24 0.95 2.36
CA SER A 22 -2.74 1.31 1.03
C SER A 22 -3.59 0.17 0.47
N PRO A 23 -4.74 0.47 -0.14
CA PRO A 23 -5.64 -0.56 -0.65
C PRO A 23 -4.88 -1.53 -1.54
N LEU A 24 -5.22 -2.81 -1.42
CA LEU A 24 -4.57 -3.86 -2.20
C LEU A 24 -4.64 -3.53 -3.69
N PRO A 25 -3.55 -3.71 -4.45
CA PRO A 25 -3.55 -3.45 -5.88
C PRO A 25 -4.67 -4.23 -6.57
N GLN A 26 -5.52 -3.53 -7.34
CA GLN A 26 -6.60 -4.18 -8.08
C GLN A 26 -6.08 -4.96 -9.29
N ARG A 27 -4.90 -4.60 -9.80
CA ARG A 27 -4.26 -5.22 -10.96
C ARG A 27 -3.20 -6.23 -10.52
N LYS A 28 -2.99 -7.27 -11.34
CA LYS A 28 -1.90 -8.24 -11.11
C LYS A 28 -0.56 -7.51 -11.13
N PRO A 29 0.34 -7.77 -10.16
CA PRO A 29 1.68 -7.19 -10.16
C PRO A 29 2.40 -7.42 -11.50
N VAL A 30 3.13 -6.41 -11.96
CA VAL A 30 3.95 -6.50 -13.16
C VAL A 30 5.32 -7.07 -12.77
N SER A 31 5.69 -8.19 -13.38
CA SER A 31 6.96 -8.89 -13.14
C SER A 31 7.93 -8.73 -14.31
N LEU A 32 9.21 -9.00 -14.09
CA LEU A 32 10.22 -8.95 -15.16
C LEU A 32 9.92 -9.91 -16.32
N PRO A 33 9.51 -11.18 -16.11
CA PRO A 33 9.10 -12.05 -17.21
C PRO A 33 7.94 -11.46 -18.02
N ARG A 34 6.94 -10.88 -17.35
CA ARG A 34 5.81 -10.24 -18.02
C ARG A 34 6.23 -9.06 -18.89
N LEU A 35 7.18 -8.23 -18.43
CA LEU A 35 7.74 -7.13 -19.23
C LEU A 35 8.51 -7.64 -20.46
N HIS A 36 9.20 -8.79 -20.34
CA HIS A 36 9.87 -9.44 -21.46
C HIS A 36 8.87 -9.86 -22.54
N GLU A 37 7.80 -10.54 -22.14
CA GLU A 37 6.73 -10.97 -23.04
C GLU A 37 6.05 -9.79 -23.72
N MET A 38 5.77 -8.70 -22.98
CA MET A 38 5.20 -7.46 -23.57
C MET A 38 6.11 -6.90 -24.67
N ARG A 39 7.43 -6.90 -24.44
CA ARG A 39 8.41 -6.46 -25.44
C ARG A 39 8.44 -7.37 -26.67
N GLU A 40 8.42 -8.69 -26.50
CA GLU A 40 8.42 -9.66 -27.61
C GLU A 40 7.17 -9.53 -28.49
N ARG A 41 6.02 -9.22 -27.89
CA ARG A 41 4.78 -8.93 -28.62
C ARG A 41 4.76 -7.54 -29.27
N GLY A 42 5.76 -6.69 -29.00
CA GLY A 42 5.80 -5.31 -29.49
C GLY A 42 4.85 -4.36 -28.76
N GLU A 43 4.30 -4.76 -27.61
CA GLU A 43 3.47 -3.88 -26.78
C GLU A 43 4.32 -2.81 -26.11
N LYS A 44 3.87 -1.56 -26.18
CA LYS A 44 4.60 -0.43 -25.59
C LYS A 44 4.42 -0.44 -24.08
N ILE A 45 5.54 -0.25 -23.38
CA ILE A 45 5.59 -0.17 -21.91
C ILE A 45 5.66 1.31 -21.54
N THR A 46 4.61 1.82 -20.88
CA THR A 46 4.60 3.16 -20.30
C THR A 46 5.17 3.11 -18.89
N MET A 47 6.08 4.03 -18.57
CA MET A 47 6.69 4.16 -17.25
C MET A 47 6.53 5.60 -16.75
N LEU A 48 6.19 5.75 -15.48
CA LEU A 48 6.04 7.02 -14.78
C LEU A 48 6.92 7.01 -13.53
N THR A 49 7.52 8.15 -13.20
CA THR A 49 8.22 8.31 -11.93
C THR A 49 7.21 8.63 -10.83
N ALA A 50 7.39 8.04 -9.66
CA ALA A 50 6.63 8.37 -8.45
C ALA A 50 7.60 8.39 -7.26
N TYR A 51 7.50 9.42 -6.42
CA TYR A 51 8.42 9.65 -5.29
C TYR A 51 7.75 9.40 -3.94
N ASP A 52 6.42 9.32 -3.91
CA ASP A 52 5.63 8.99 -2.73
C ASP A 52 4.45 8.07 -3.07
N ALA A 53 3.82 7.54 -2.02
CA ALA A 53 2.76 6.56 -2.12
C ALA A 53 1.47 7.11 -2.77
N THR A 54 1.20 8.41 -2.65
CA THR A 54 -0.05 9.03 -3.13
C THR A 54 -0.05 9.07 -4.66
N PHE A 55 1.04 9.55 -5.26
CA PHE A 55 1.16 9.55 -6.72
C PHE A 55 1.25 8.13 -7.29
N ALA A 56 1.94 7.21 -6.60
CA ALA A 56 2.00 5.82 -7.03
C ALA A 56 0.60 5.17 -7.07
N ALA A 57 -0.25 5.46 -6.06
CA ALA A 57 -1.62 4.95 -6.03
C ALA A 57 -2.50 5.50 -7.17
N VAL A 58 -2.35 6.79 -7.50
CA VAL A 58 -3.07 7.40 -8.64
C VAL A 58 -2.61 6.77 -9.96
N ALA A 59 -1.31 6.52 -10.12
CA ALA A 59 -0.76 5.89 -11.32
C ALA A 59 -1.19 4.41 -11.49
N ASP A 60 -1.31 3.66 -10.40
CA ASP A 60 -1.79 2.26 -10.45
C ASP A 60 -3.27 2.16 -10.84
N ALA A 61 -4.08 3.14 -10.41
CA ALA A 61 -5.52 3.18 -10.67
C ALA A 61 -5.91 3.61 -12.10
N ALA A 62 -5.04 4.37 -12.78
CA ALA A 62 -5.24 4.83 -14.16
C ALA A 62 -5.14 3.66 -15.15
#